data_AF-A0A3L7PH05-F1
#
_entry.id   AF-A0A3L7PH05-F1
#
_cell.length_a   1.000
_cell.length_b   1.000
_cell.length_c   1.000
_cell.angle_alpha   90.00
_cell.angle_beta   90.00
_cell.angle_gamma   90.00
#
_symmetry.space_group_name_H-M   'P 1'
#
loop_
_entity.id
_entity.type
_entity.pdbx_description
1 polymer ?
#
loop_
_entity_poly.entity_id
_entity_poly.type
_entity_poly.pdbx_seq_one_letter_code
_entity_poly.pdbx_strand_id
1 'polypeptide(L)'
;MEFRQSVLPNGLQVIGEINPRAQSAAVGFYVRTGSRNETLDCSGVSHFLEHMAFKGNEHFSAADVNRVFDELGANYNAQTGEEFTLYYAAVLPEYLPRAFELLSALMQPTLRVEDFEVEKQVILEEIGMYDDMPGFLAHDEAMAAHFARHPLGQSILGTRESIQALTADQMRNYFRQRYHTGNITLVATGKVSWEHITALASQYCSSFPTGQRDDHWLLCHPQITRLATTRPALSQAHTMLFSSAPTSRDPQRFAAEMLSVIVGDGDSGRLYWELVDPGHAESCDLAYNEFFDNGIWGGYLCCDASETDTNISRMKKVFQQINASGVTADELDEAFNKVASRIVLRSERPMGRLSVVGGDWVYREQYQSVEEEIEAYRQVTLRDIRTLLDQYPLGMTTITELKPEEESSPVSGN
;
A
#
# COMPACT_ATOMS: atom_id res chain seq x y z
N MET A 1 -24.80 -7.77 -2.48
CA MET A 1 -23.78 -8.80 -2.81
C MET A 1 -23.83 -9.86 -1.72
N GLU A 2 -23.29 -11.06 -1.92
CA GLU A 2 -23.31 -12.12 -0.90
C GLU A 2 -21.89 -12.52 -0.52
N PHE A 3 -21.53 -12.40 0.75
CA PHE A 3 -20.24 -12.86 1.27
C PHE A 3 -20.26 -14.35 1.60
N ARG A 4 -19.19 -15.06 1.22
CA ARG A 4 -18.94 -16.47 1.54
C ARG A 4 -17.50 -16.65 1.99
N GLN A 5 -17.29 -17.63 2.86
CA GLN A 5 -15.96 -18.01 3.31
C GLN A 5 -15.87 -19.53 3.56
N SER A 6 -14.68 -20.10 3.39
CA SER A 6 -14.36 -21.48 3.74
C SER A 6 -12.86 -21.65 3.97
N VAL A 7 -12.48 -22.76 4.58
CA VAL A 7 -11.08 -23.15 4.77
C VAL A 7 -10.89 -24.50 4.08
N LEU A 8 -9.90 -24.60 3.19
CA LEU A 8 -9.54 -25.87 2.56
C LEU A 8 -8.89 -26.83 3.58
N PRO A 9 -8.84 -28.15 3.31
CA PRO A 9 -8.20 -29.11 4.22
C PRO A 9 -6.72 -28.81 4.53
N ASN A 10 -6.00 -28.12 3.64
CA ASN A 10 -4.63 -27.68 3.85
C ASN A 10 -4.50 -26.34 4.61
N GLY A 11 -5.61 -25.78 5.09
CA GLY A 11 -5.64 -24.54 5.88
C GLY A 11 -5.74 -23.26 5.06
N LEU A 12 -5.83 -23.33 3.72
CA LEU A 12 -5.96 -22.12 2.90
C LEU A 12 -7.32 -21.46 3.15
N GLN A 13 -7.30 -20.19 3.54
CA GLN A 13 -8.49 -19.38 3.67
C GLN A 13 -8.99 -18.94 2.28
N VAL A 14 -10.27 -19.18 2.02
CA VAL A 14 -10.95 -18.76 0.79
C VAL A 14 -12.12 -17.87 1.19
N ILE A 15 -12.17 -16.66 0.65
CA ILE A 15 -13.27 -15.73 0.83
C ILE A 15 -13.78 -15.24 -0.52
N GLY A 16 -15.04 -14.84 -0.57
CA GLY A 16 -15.57 -14.21 -1.76
C GLY A 16 -16.82 -13.39 -1.56
N GLU A 17 -16.98 -12.39 -2.42
CA GLU A 17 -18.14 -11.51 -2.47
C GLU A 17 -18.84 -11.66 -3.84
N ILE A 18 -19.95 -12.38 -3.83
CA ILE A 18 -20.66 -12.81 -5.02
C ILE A 18 -21.63 -11.72 -5.47
N ASN A 19 -21.48 -11.31 -6.72
CA ASN A 19 -22.37 -10.36 -7.38
C ASN A 19 -22.90 -10.97 -8.69
N PRO A 20 -24.10 -11.57 -8.69
CA PRO A 20 -24.70 -12.14 -9.89
C PRO A 20 -24.99 -11.14 -11.01
N ARG A 21 -25.01 -9.83 -10.69
CA ARG A 21 -25.27 -8.74 -11.66
C ARG A 21 -24.00 -8.22 -12.34
N ALA A 22 -22.82 -8.50 -11.77
CA ALA A 22 -21.56 -8.13 -12.40
C ALA A 22 -21.41 -8.83 -13.76
N GLN A 23 -20.55 -8.31 -14.63
CA GLN A 23 -20.24 -8.94 -15.92
C GLN A 23 -18.80 -9.43 -16.02
N SER A 24 -17.99 -9.20 -15.00
CA SER A 24 -16.64 -9.72 -14.84
C SER A 24 -16.48 -10.39 -13.48
N ALA A 25 -15.40 -11.15 -13.35
CA ALA A 25 -14.94 -11.76 -12.12
C ALA A 25 -13.52 -11.29 -11.82
N ALA A 26 -13.20 -11.11 -10.54
CA ALA A 26 -11.84 -10.84 -10.07
C ALA A 26 -11.44 -11.91 -9.05
N VAL A 27 -10.21 -12.37 -9.13
CA VAL A 27 -9.64 -13.35 -8.20
C VAL A 27 -8.19 -12.99 -7.89
N GLY A 28 -7.75 -13.24 -6.67
CA GLY A 28 -6.38 -12.95 -6.26
C GLY A 28 -5.96 -13.64 -4.99
N PHE A 29 -4.65 -13.72 -4.81
CA PHE A 29 -3.99 -14.25 -3.62
C PHE A 29 -3.34 -13.10 -2.87
N TYR A 30 -3.82 -12.87 -1.66
CA TYR A 30 -3.13 -12.00 -0.70
C TYR A 30 -2.18 -12.85 0.13
N VAL A 31 -0.90 -12.52 0.08
CA VAL A 31 0.11 -13.05 0.97
C VAL A 31 0.38 -11.98 2.02
N ARG A 32 0.22 -12.32 3.31
CA ARG A 32 0.48 -11.37 4.41
C ARG A 32 1.99 -11.28 4.68
N THR A 33 2.70 -10.75 3.69
CA THR A 33 4.14 -10.52 3.71
C THR A 33 4.48 -9.32 2.84
N GLY A 34 5.42 -8.50 3.25
CA GLY A 34 5.96 -7.39 2.48
C GLY A 34 7.32 -6.98 3.01
N SER A 35 7.78 -5.77 2.68
CA SER A 35 9.10 -5.28 3.10
C SER A 35 9.33 -5.31 4.62
N ARG A 36 8.26 -5.13 5.41
CA ARG A 36 8.34 -5.17 6.88
C ARG A 36 8.72 -6.54 7.44
N ASN A 37 8.60 -7.59 6.63
CA ASN A 37 8.84 -8.98 7.05
C ASN A 37 10.22 -9.49 6.63
N GLU A 38 11.05 -8.62 6.07
CA GLU A 38 12.37 -8.93 5.58
C GLU A 38 13.42 -8.74 6.68
N THR A 39 14.52 -9.48 6.55
CA THR A 39 15.74 -9.16 7.27
C THR A 39 16.56 -8.17 6.45
N LEU A 40 17.46 -7.42 7.09
CA LEU A 40 18.35 -6.49 6.40
C LEU A 40 19.20 -7.20 5.32
N ASP A 41 19.55 -8.47 5.53
CA ASP A 41 20.35 -9.27 4.60
C ASP A 41 19.58 -9.69 3.33
N CYS A 42 18.25 -9.54 3.32
CA CYS A 42 17.38 -9.83 2.18
C CYS A 42 16.38 -8.69 1.91
N SER A 43 16.73 -7.45 2.25
CA SER A 43 15.93 -6.28 1.94
C SER A 43 15.60 -6.23 0.43
N GLY A 44 14.34 -5.94 0.08
CA GLY A 44 13.80 -5.97 -1.28
C GLY A 44 13.37 -7.36 -1.80
N VAL A 45 13.53 -8.43 -1.02
CA VAL A 45 13.22 -9.80 -1.48
C VAL A 45 11.74 -10.01 -1.79
N SER A 46 10.81 -9.32 -1.11
CA SER A 46 9.37 -9.47 -1.34
C SER A 46 8.96 -8.98 -2.72
N HIS A 47 9.42 -7.78 -3.08
CA HIS A 47 9.18 -7.18 -4.39
C HIS A 47 9.89 -7.96 -5.50
N PHE A 48 11.15 -8.35 -5.25
CA PHE A 48 11.88 -9.15 -6.23
C PHE A 48 11.24 -10.55 -6.41
N LEU A 49 10.73 -11.16 -5.34
CA LEU A 49 10.01 -12.43 -5.42
C LEU A 49 8.70 -12.30 -6.22
N GLU A 50 8.02 -11.16 -6.12
CA GLU A 50 6.86 -10.84 -6.94
C GLU A 50 7.18 -10.90 -8.43
N HIS A 51 8.26 -10.23 -8.88
CA HIS A 51 8.72 -10.33 -10.26
C HIS A 51 9.09 -11.75 -10.66
N MET A 52 9.77 -12.47 -9.76
CA MET A 52 10.17 -13.85 -9.99
C MET A 52 8.98 -14.81 -10.08
N ALA A 53 7.83 -14.49 -9.48
CA ALA A 53 6.60 -15.26 -9.62
C ALA A 53 6.13 -15.30 -11.09
N PHE A 54 6.27 -14.18 -11.81
CA PHE A 54 5.93 -14.07 -13.24
C PHE A 54 6.92 -14.76 -14.17
N LYS A 55 8.08 -15.21 -13.68
CA LYS A 55 8.98 -16.08 -14.46
C LYS A 55 8.43 -17.50 -14.61
N GLY A 56 7.37 -17.81 -13.86
CA GLY A 56 6.58 -19.01 -13.98
C GLY A 56 7.20 -20.22 -13.28
N ASN A 57 6.77 -21.39 -13.72
CA ASN A 57 7.13 -22.66 -13.10
C ASN A 57 7.45 -23.74 -14.15
N GLU A 58 7.47 -25.01 -13.76
CA GLU A 58 7.76 -26.13 -14.67
C GLU A 58 6.71 -26.31 -15.78
N HIS A 59 5.50 -25.77 -15.60
CA HIS A 59 4.39 -25.89 -16.55
C HIS A 59 4.21 -24.65 -17.42
N PHE A 60 4.58 -23.47 -16.89
CA PHE A 60 4.42 -22.20 -17.58
C PHE A 60 5.75 -21.46 -17.62
N SER A 61 6.26 -21.19 -18.81
CA SER A 61 7.35 -20.22 -18.98
C SER A 61 6.84 -18.80 -18.75
N ALA A 62 7.75 -17.84 -18.54
CA ALA A 62 7.40 -16.42 -18.47
C ALA A 62 6.60 -15.95 -19.71
N ALA A 63 6.97 -16.45 -20.90
CA ALA A 63 6.27 -16.14 -22.15
C ALA A 63 4.86 -16.74 -22.19
N ASP A 64 4.66 -17.93 -21.60
CA ASP A 64 3.34 -18.53 -21.48
C ASP A 64 2.45 -17.76 -20.51
N VAL A 65 3.00 -17.29 -19.38
CA VAL A 65 2.26 -16.47 -18.42
C VAL A 65 1.68 -15.24 -19.11
N ASN A 66 2.54 -14.46 -19.78
CA ASN A 66 2.10 -13.23 -20.46
C ASN A 66 1.09 -13.55 -21.58
N ARG A 67 1.43 -14.50 -22.46
CA ARG A 67 0.60 -14.86 -23.61
C ARG A 67 -0.78 -15.36 -23.17
N VAL A 68 -0.86 -16.21 -22.15
CA VAL A 68 -2.14 -16.76 -21.69
C VAL A 68 -3.00 -15.65 -21.09
N PHE A 69 -2.47 -14.77 -20.25
CA PHE A 69 -3.28 -13.67 -19.74
C PHE A 69 -3.76 -12.71 -20.85
N ASP A 70 -2.91 -12.42 -21.84
CA ASP A 70 -3.27 -11.59 -23.01
C ASP A 70 -4.37 -12.24 -23.85
N GLU A 71 -4.29 -13.55 -24.10
CA GLU A 71 -5.30 -14.33 -24.83
C GLU A 71 -6.68 -14.30 -24.15
N LEU A 72 -6.72 -14.22 -22.81
CA LEU A 72 -7.96 -14.10 -22.03
C LEU A 72 -8.50 -12.66 -21.97
N GLY A 73 -7.70 -11.68 -22.40
CA GLY A 73 -7.97 -10.25 -22.15
C GLY A 73 -7.99 -9.93 -20.66
N ALA A 74 -7.15 -10.60 -19.86
CA ALA A 74 -7.10 -10.41 -18.42
C ALA A 74 -6.52 -9.04 -18.06
N ASN A 75 -7.15 -8.35 -17.11
CA ASN A 75 -6.48 -7.30 -16.36
C ASN A 75 -5.84 -7.95 -15.14
N TYR A 76 -4.54 -8.19 -15.20
CA TYR A 76 -3.79 -8.88 -14.16
C TYR A 76 -2.58 -8.05 -13.77
N ASN A 77 -2.17 -8.16 -12.51
CA ASN A 77 -0.92 -7.62 -12.03
C ASN A 77 -0.57 -8.25 -10.68
N ALA A 78 0.53 -7.81 -10.11
CA ALA A 78 0.77 -7.93 -8.69
C ALA A 78 1.10 -6.56 -8.06
N GLN A 79 1.14 -6.53 -6.74
CA GLN A 79 1.54 -5.37 -5.96
C GLN A 79 2.18 -5.86 -4.67
N THR A 80 3.35 -5.33 -4.36
CA THR A 80 4.01 -5.51 -3.06
C THR A 80 3.95 -4.22 -2.27
N GLY A 81 3.44 -4.28 -1.04
CA GLY A 81 3.49 -3.21 -0.05
C GLY A 81 4.41 -3.56 1.12
N GLU A 82 4.32 -2.80 2.20
CA GLU A 82 5.09 -3.05 3.41
C GLU A 82 4.65 -4.35 4.09
N GLU A 83 3.36 -4.70 4.03
CA GLU A 83 2.78 -5.77 4.89
C GLU A 83 2.04 -6.87 4.12
N PHE A 84 1.84 -6.69 2.82
CA PHE A 84 1.21 -7.69 1.96
C PHE A 84 1.75 -7.64 0.53
N THR A 85 1.67 -8.79 -0.15
CA THR A 85 1.83 -8.92 -1.60
C THR A 85 0.53 -9.48 -2.16
N LEU A 86 0.02 -8.86 -3.22
CA LEU A 86 -1.20 -9.27 -3.91
C LEU A 86 -0.84 -9.74 -5.32
N TYR A 87 -1.31 -10.91 -5.72
CA TYR A 87 -1.34 -11.36 -7.13
C TYR A 87 -2.79 -11.48 -7.56
N TYR A 88 -3.20 -10.85 -8.66
CA TYR A 88 -4.61 -10.83 -9.06
C TYR A 88 -4.84 -10.88 -10.57
N ALA A 89 -6.05 -11.27 -10.95
CA ALA A 89 -6.56 -11.12 -12.31
C ALA A 89 -8.07 -10.83 -12.30
N ALA A 90 -8.49 -9.99 -13.24
CA ALA A 90 -9.87 -9.72 -13.57
C ALA A 90 -10.15 -10.13 -15.02
N VAL A 91 -11.20 -10.94 -15.20
CA VAL A 91 -11.53 -11.57 -16.48
C VAL A 91 -13.04 -11.67 -16.67
N LEU A 92 -13.46 -12.04 -17.89
CA LEU A 92 -14.82 -12.52 -18.11
C LEU A 92 -15.05 -13.86 -17.39
N PRO A 93 -16.27 -14.15 -16.87
CA PRO A 93 -16.53 -15.32 -16.04
C PRO A 93 -16.17 -16.67 -16.69
N GLU A 94 -16.32 -16.79 -18.00
CA GLU A 94 -15.95 -17.98 -18.79
C GLU A 94 -14.45 -18.27 -18.81
N TYR A 95 -13.62 -17.25 -18.61
CA TYR A 95 -12.14 -17.36 -18.59
C TYR A 95 -11.58 -17.53 -17.17
N LEU A 96 -12.42 -17.41 -16.15
CA LEU A 96 -12.04 -17.55 -14.75
C LEU A 96 -11.27 -18.85 -14.44
N PRO A 97 -11.67 -20.05 -14.94
CA PRO A 97 -10.91 -21.27 -14.65
C PRO A 97 -9.44 -21.19 -15.10
N ARG A 98 -9.21 -20.64 -16.31
CA ARG A 98 -7.88 -20.55 -16.89
C ARG A 98 -7.03 -19.47 -16.21
N ALA A 99 -7.63 -18.33 -15.88
CA ALA A 99 -6.96 -17.29 -15.11
C ALA A 99 -6.60 -17.78 -13.70
N PHE A 100 -7.49 -18.53 -13.05
CA PHE A 100 -7.26 -19.12 -11.73
C PHE A 100 -6.10 -20.10 -11.73
N GLU A 101 -6.06 -21.00 -12.72
CA GLU A 101 -4.95 -21.94 -12.91
C GLU A 101 -3.61 -21.20 -13.01
N LEU A 102 -3.57 -20.15 -13.83
CA LEU A 102 -2.34 -19.39 -14.05
C LEU A 102 -1.92 -18.61 -12.81
N LEU A 103 -2.85 -17.94 -12.12
CA LEU A 103 -2.57 -17.28 -10.84
C LEU A 103 -2.07 -18.27 -9.78
N SER A 104 -2.67 -19.46 -9.72
CA SER A 104 -2.22 -20.51 -8.78
C SER A 104 -0.81 -20.98 -9.10
N ALA A 105 -0.43 -21.00 -10.39
CA ALA A 105 0.93 -21.30 -10.83
C ALA A 105 1.94 -20.22 -10.42
N LEU A 106 1.56 -18.93 -10.42
CA LEU A 106 2.40 -17.84 -9.90
C LEU A 106 2.71 -18.00 -8.41
N MET A 107 1.81 -18.62 -7.65
CA MET A 107 2.04 -18.93 -6.22
C MET A 107 2.97 -20.14 -6.01
N GLN A 108 3.44 -20.79 -7.08
CA GLN A 108 4.35 -21.94 -7.05
C GLN A 108 5.49 -21.77 -8.06
N PRO A 109 6.26 -20.66 -8.01
CA PRO A 109 7.30 -20.39 -8.99
C PRO A 109 8.49 -21.34 -8.80
N THR A 110 9.15 -21.71 -9.90
CA THR A 110 10.36 -22.56 -9.82
C THR A 110 11.56 -21.80 -9.25
N LEU A 111 11.58 -20.46 -9.36
CA LEU A 111 12.69 -19.61 -8.92
C LEU A 111 14.03 -20.09 -9.49
N ARG A 112 14.07 -20.21 -10.82
CA ARG A 112 15.28 -20.60 -11.58
C ARG A 112 16.40 -19.58 -11.38
N VAL A 113 17.65 -20.04 -11.30
CA VAL A 113 18.80 -19.15 -11.02
C VAL A 113 19.07 -18.24 -12.20
N GLU A 114 18.92 -18.76 -13.42
CA GLU A 114 19.08 -18.02 -14.67
C GLU A 114 18.09 -16.85 -14.78
N ASP A 115 16.83 -17.06 -14.41
CA ASP A 115 15.83 -15.98 -14.40
C ASP A 115 16.12 -14.97 -13.30
N PHE A 116 16.56 -15.45 -12.13
CA PHE A 116 16.91 -14.61 -10.99
C PHE A 116 18.03 -13.63 -11.34
N GLU A 117 19.10 -14.09 -11.98
CA GLU A 117 20.22 -13.19 -12.34
C GLU A 117 19.83 -12.17 -13.43
N VAL A 118 18.93 -12.53 -14.35
CA VAL A 118 18.40 -11.59 -15.35
C VAL A 118 17.51 -10.55 -14.66
N GLU A 119 16.57 -11.01 -13.85
CA GLU A 119 15.57 -10.14 -13.21
C GLU A 119 16.21 -9.24 -12.15
N LYS A 120 17.30 -9.67 -11.50
CA LYS A 120 18.12 -8.81 -10.64
C LYS A 120 18.56 -7.53 -11.34
N GLN A 121 18.93 -7.61 -12.63
CA GLN A 121 19.32 -6.42 -13.38
C GLN A 121 18.11 -5.50 -13.65
N VAL A 122 16.94 -6.08 -13.91
CA VAL A 122 15.69 -5.31 -14.09
C VAL A 122 15.36 -4.53 -12.82
N ILE A 123 15.42 -5.18 -11.65
CA ILE A 123 15.19 -4.51 -10.35
C ILE A 123 16.21 -3.40 -10.08
N LEU A 124 17.49 -3.59 -10.45
CA LEU A 124 18.51 -2.55 -10.28
C LEU A 124 18.29 -1.32 -11.17
N GLU A 125 17.72 -1.51 -12.36
CA GLU A 125 17.29 -0.40 -13.23
C GLU A 125 16.04 0.28 -12.66
N GLU A 126 15.08 -0.50 -12.16
CA GLU A 126 13.87 0.02 -11.51
C GLU A 126 14.18 0.88 -10.29
N ILE A 127 15.10 0.43 -9.41
CA ILE A 127 15.60 1.26 -8.31
C ILE A 127 16.15 2.59 -8.84
N GLY A 128 16.88 2.58 -9.96
CA GLY A 128 17.35 3.80 -10.60
C GLY A 128 16.23 4.71 -11.12
N MET A 129 15.18 4.12 -11.70
CA MET A 129 14.01 4.89 -12.14
C MET A 129 13.30 5.55 -10.96
N TYR A 130 13.19 4.88 -9.80
CA TYR A 130 12.60 5.45 -8.59
C TYR A 130 13.51 6.47 -7.90
N ASP A 131 14.84 6.30 -7.96
CA ASP A 131 15.81 7.30 -7.51
C ASP A 131 15.63 8.65 -8.24
N ASP A 132 15.16 8.59 -9.51
CA ASP A 132 14.83 9.76 -10.34
C ASP A 132 13.42 10.33 -10.09
N MET A 133 12.64 9.74 -9.18
CA MET A 133 11.30 10.22 -8.78
C MET A 133 11.34 10.87 -7.39
N PRO A 134 11.41 12.20 -7.29
CA PRO A 134 11.71 12.88 -6.02
C PRO A 134 10.68 12.64 -4.92
N GLY A 135 9.40 12.53 -5.28
CA GLY A 135 8.33 12.23 -4.33
C GLY A 135 8.45 10.84 -3.70
N PHE A 136 8.85 9.83 -4.49
CA PHE A 136 9.11 8.49 -3.99
C PHE A 136 10.34 8.46 -3.08
N LEU A 137 11.44 9.08 -3.51
CA LEU A 137 12.64 9.17 -2.68
C LEU A 137 12.37 9.89 -1.34
N ALA A 138 11.62 11.00 -1.38
CA ALA A 138 11.23 11.73 -0.18
C ALA A 138 10.38 10.88 0.76
N HIS A 139 9.45 10.07 0.21
CA HIS A 139 8.65 9.12 0.98
C HIS A 139 9.52 8.05 1.65
N ASP A 140 10.42 7.40 0.92
CA ASP A 140 11.29 6.35 1.45
C ASP A 140 12.25 6.91 2.52
N GLU A 141 12.83 8.09 2.31
CA GLU A 141 13.63 8.77 3.33
C GLU A 141 12.79 9.09 4.59
N ALA A 142 11.53 9.49 4.42
CA ALA A 142 10.60 9.77 5.53
C ALA A 142 10.24 8.50 6.31
N MET A 143 9.92 7.41 5.63
CA MET A 143 9.63 6.12 6.25
C MET A 143 10.82 5.62 7.05
N ALA A 144 12.03 5.63 6.46
CA ALA A 144 13.26 5.25 7.12
C ALA A 144 13.57 6.14 8.35
N ALA A 145 13.38 7.46 8.22
CA ALA A 145 13.62 8.40 9.32
C ALA A 145 12.60 8.26 10.46
N HIS A 146 11.32 8.06 10.13
CA HIS A 146 10.23 7.96 11.11
C HIS A 146 10.30 6.66 11.89
N PHE A 147 10.42 5.53 11.18
CA PHE A 147 10.43 4.19 11.75
C PHE A 147 11.81 3.76 12.26
N ALA A 148 12.89 4.41 11.81
CA ALA A 148 14.27 4.14 12.22
C ALA A 148 14.65 2.65 12.16
N ARG A 149 14.73 1.96 13.30
CA ARG A 149 15.07 0.52 13.37
C ARG A 149 13.86 -0.40 13.19
N HIS A 150 12.65 0.16 13.16
CA HIS A 150 11.44 -0.63 12.99
C HIS A 150 11.32 -1.11 11.52
N PRO A 151 10.91 -2.37 11.26
CA PRO A 151 10.89 -2.93 9.92
C PRO A 151 10.01 -2.19 8.90
N LEU A 152 8.99 -1.45 9.35
CA LEU A 152 8.19 -0.57 8.46
C LEU A 152 9.03 0.52 7.77
N GLY A 153 10.22 0.87 8.29
CA GLY A 153 11.12 1.83 7.65
C GLY A 153 11.96 1.24 6.52
N GLN A 154 11.82 -0.06 6.21
CA GLN A 154 12.55 -0.70 5.12
C GLN A 154 11.86 -0.40 3.78
N SER A 155 12.67 0.01 2.80
CA SER A 155 12.20 0.23 1.43
C SER A 155 11.65 -1.06 0.83
N ILE A 156 10.56 -0.93 0.07
CA ILE A 156 9.94 -2.06 -0.65
C ILE A 156 10.87 -2.61 -1.73
N LEU A 157 11.61 -1.74 -2.41
CA LEU A 157 12.55 -2.14 -3.46
C LEU A 157 13.87 -2.66 -2.89
N GLY A 158 14.12 -2.45 -1.59
CA GLY A 158 15.43 -2.59 -0.98
C GLY A 158 16.42 -1.52 -1.47
N THR A 159 17.71 -1.75 -1.24
CA THR A 159 18.80 -0.92 -1.77
C THR A 159 19.54 -1.63 -2.89
N ARG A 160 20.26 -0.88 -3.73
CA ARG A 160 21.15 -1.44 -4.75
C ARG A 160 22.11 -2.49 -4.17
N GLU A 161 22.68 -2.21 -2.99
CA GLU A 161 23.61 -3.12 -2.31
C GLU A 161 22.91 -4.41 -1.87
N SER A 162 21.72 -4.30 -1.28
CA SER A 162 20.95 -5.46 -0.83
C SER A 162 20.53 -6.36 -2.01
N ILE A 163 20.05 -5.77 -3.11
CA ILE A 163 19.65 -6.52 -4.31
C ILE A 163 20.84 -7.16 -5.01
N GLN A 164 21.99 -6.47 -5.08
CA GLN A 164 23.22 -7.05 -5.61
C GLN A 164 23.68 -8.26 -4.78
N ALA A 165 23.62 -8.15 -3.45
CA ALA A 165 24.04 -9.20 -2.52
C ALA A 165 23.03 -10.36 -2.42
N LEU A 166 21.76 -10.12 -2.74
CA LEU A 166 20.70 -11.12 -2.63
C LEU A 166 20.99 -12.34 -3.52
N THR A 167 20.78 -13.52 -2.94
CA THR A 167 20.95 -14.82 -3.62
C THR A 167 19.62 -15.52 -3.85
N ALA A 168 19.55 -16.34 -4.89
CA ALA A 168 18.37 -17.16 -5.18
C ALA A 168 17.99 -18.08 -3.99
N ASP A 169 18.97 -18.56 -3.21
CA ASP A 169 18.70 -19.40 -2.04
C ASP A 169 18.09 -18.61 -0.88
N GLN A 170 18.49 -17.35 -0.65
CA GLN A 170 17.81 -16.47 0.30
C GLN A 170 16.35 -16.23 -0.11
N MET A 171 16.11 -15.98 -1.41
CA MET A 171 14.75 -15.82 -1.92
C MET A 171 13.91 -17.10 -1.75
N ARG A 172 14.46 -18.28 -2.06
CA ARG A 172 13.77 -19.56 -1.83
C ARG A 172 13.49 -19.80 -0.35
N ASN A 173 14.39 -19.40 0.54
CA ASN A 173 14.17 -19.46 1.98
C ASN A 173 13.02 -18.56 2.40
N TYR A 174 13.03 -17.31 1.95
CA TYR A 174 11.95 -16.36 2.20
C TYR A 174 10.60 -16.87 1.68
N PHE A 175 10.56 -17.35 0.44
CA PHE A 175 9.36 -17.96 -0.16
C PHE A 175 8.82 -19.11 0.70
N ARG A 176 9.68 -20.07 1.09
CA ARG A 176 9.27 -21.20 1.95
C ARG A 176 8.73 -20.77 3.31
N GLN A 177 9.25 -19.69 3.89
CA GLN A 177 8.83 -19.18 5.18
C GLN A 177 7.51 -18.39 5.12
N ARG A 178 7.22 -17.72 4.00
CA ARG A 178 6.13 -16.74 3.91
C ARG A 178 4.95 -17.18 3.03
N TYR A 179 5.19 -18.06 2.06
CA TYR A 179 4.19 -18.51 1.06
C TYR A 179 3.65 -19.89 1.43
N HIS A 180 2.89 -19.93 2.52
CA HIS A 180 2.18 -21.11 2.99
C HIS A 180 0.71 -20.77 3.32
N THR A 181 -0.16 -21.78 3.37
CA THR A 181 -1.61 -21.60 3.47
C THR A 181 -2.07 -20.77 4.67
N GLY A 182 -1.41 -20.89 5.83
CA GLY A 182 -1.72 -20.04 6.99
C GLY A 182 -1.43 -18.54 6.80
N ASN A 183 -0.66 -18.15 5.78
CA ASN A 183 -0.29 -16.77 5.47
C ASN A 183 -0.85 -16.27 4.13
N ILE A 184 -1.63 -17.09 3.43
CA ILE A 184 -2.24 -16.78 2.14
C ILE A 184 -3.76 -16.76 2.29
N THR A 185 -4.41 -15.75 1.73
CA THR A 185 -5.87 -15.71 1.57
C THR A 185 -6.21 -15.62 0.09
N LEU A 186 -7.05 -16.53 -0.39
CA LEU A 186 -7.66 -16.48 -1.71
C LEU A 186 -8.94 -15.64 -1.65
N VAL A 187 -9.05 -14.64 -2.51
CA VAL A 187 -10.19 -13.72 -2.59
C VAL A 187 -10.79 -13.79 -3.98
N ALA A 188 -12.12 -13.92 -4.07
CA ALA A 188 -12.86 -13.89 -5.34
C ALA A 188 -14.08 -12.97 -5.27
N THR A 189 -14.25 -12.06 -6.23
CA THR A 189 -15.37 -11.11 -6.26
C THR A 189 -16.01 -11.00 -7.65
N GLY A 190 -17.24 -10.51 -7.72
CA GLY A 190 -17.96 -10.29 -8.97
C GLY A 190 -18.83 -11.47 -9.39
N LYS A 191 -18.93 -11.74 -10.69
CA LYS A 191 -19.78 -12.80 -11.24
C LYS A 191 -19.10 -14.15 -11.15
N VAL A 192 -19.08 -14.70 -9.94
CA VAL A 192 -18.51 -16.01 -9.60
C VAL A 192 -19.56 -16.91 -8.95
N SER A 193 -19.42 -18.23 -9.06
CA SER A 193 -20.17 -19.21 -8.24
C SER A 193 -19.27 -19.69 -7.12
N TRP A 194 -19.83 -19.80 -5.91
CA TRP A 194 -19.07 -20.27 -4.75
C TRP A 194 -18.55 -21.70 -4.92
N GLU A 195 -19.41 -22.57 -5.45
CA GLU A 195 -19.09 -23.97 -5.74
C GLU A 195 -17.96 -24.06 -6.76
N HIS A 196 -17.98 -23.19 -7.77
CA HIS A 196 -16.93 -23.14 -8.77
C HIS A 196 -15.59 -22.65 -8.20
N ILE A 197 -15.59 -21.57 -7.41
CA ILE A 197 -14.37 -21.04 -6.77
C ILE A 197 -13.75 -22.08 -5.83
N THR A 198 -14.57 -22.72 -5.00
CA THR A 198 -14.08 -23.74 -4.05
C THR A 198 -13.58 -25.00 -4.77
N ALA A 199 -14.19 -25.40 -5.88
CA ALA A 199 -13.69 -26.48 -6.72
C ALA A 199 -12.33 -26.13 -7.36
N LEU A 200 -12.18 -24.93 -7.93
CA LEU A 200 -10.91 -24.45 -8.49
C LEU A 200 -9.84 -24.36 -7.41
N ALA A 201 -10.16 -23.81 -6.24
CA ALA A 201 -9.24 -23.73 -5.11
C ALA A 201 -8.81 -25.12 -4.62
N SER A 202 -9.73 -26.08 -4.52
CA SER A 202 -9.40 -27.47 -4.18
C SER A 202 -8.52 -28.12 -5.24
N GLN A 203 -8.75 -27.83 -6.52
CA GLN A 203 -7.99 -28.41 -7.63
C GLN A 203 -6.57 -27.86 -7.68
N TYR A 204 -6.40 -26.55 -7.65
CA TYR A 204 -5.12 -25.89 -7.94
C TYR A 204 -4.33 -25.50 -6.69
N CYS A 205 -4.99 -25.33 -5.53
CA CYS A 205 -4.32 -24.86 -4.31
C CYS A 205 -4.15 -25.94 -3.24
N SER A 206 -4.64 -27.17 -3.44
CA SER A 206 -4.53 -28.24 -2.44
C SER A 206 -3.09 -28.66 -2.14
N SER A 207 -2.17 -28.48 -3.09
CA SER A 207 -0.75 -28.76 -2.95
C SER A 207 0.05 -27.63 -2.29
N PHE A 208 -0.58 -26.49 -1.95
CA PHE A 208 0.12 -25.36 -1.35
C PHE A 208 0.76 -25.80 -0.02
N PRO A 209 2.01 -25.38 0.28
CA PRO A 209 2.66 -25.70 1.53
C PRO A 209 1.81 -25.28 2.73
N THR A 210 1.66 -26.18 3.71
CA THR A 210 0.97 -25.87 4.96
C THR A 210 1.91 -25.18 5.93
N GLY A 211 1.41 -24.21 6.68
CA GLY A 211 2.20 -23.54 7.72
C GLY A 211 1.32 -22.68 8.62
N GLN A 212 1.88 -22.23 9.74
CA GLN A 212 1.21 -21.32 10.67
C GLN A 212 1.75 -19.91 10.49
N ARG A 213 0.86 -18.92 10.57
CA ARG A 213 1.25 -17.51 10.55
C ARG A 213 2.01 -17.16 11.82
N ASP A 214 3.07 -16.38 11.67
CA ASP A 214 3.73 -15.70 12.79
C ASP A 214 3.19 -14.27 12.91
N ASP A 215 2.48 -13.99 14.01
CA ASP A 215 1.91 -12.68 14.33
C ASP A 215 2.76 -11.91 15.36
N HIS A 216 4.09 -11.97 15.23
CA HIS A 216 4.99 -11.18 16.06
C HIS A 216 5.22 -9.77 15.49
N TRP A 217 4.78 -8.77 16.23
CA TRP A 217 4.93 -7.35 15.89
C TRP A 217 5.88 -6.67 16.89
N LEU A 218 6.83 -5.89 16.36
CA LEU A 218 7.72 -5.09 17.19
C LEU A 218 6.99 -3.82 17.62
N LEU A 219 7.19 -3.38 18.86
CA LEU A 219 6.70 -2.07 19.26
C LEU A 219 7.44 -1.00 18.47
N CYS A 220 6.68 -0.14 17.79
CA CYS A 220 7.22 0.99 17.07
C CYS A 220 7.38 2.20 18.02
N HIS A 221 8.54 2.84 17.95
CA HIS A 221 8.84 4.09 18.66
C HIS A 221 9.34 5.13 17.64
N PRO A 222 8.41 5.87 16.99
CA PRO A 222 8.79 6.84 15.98
C PRO A 222 9.78 7.88 16.51
N GLN A 223 10.72 8.29 15.67
CA GLN A 223 11.75 9.26 16.05
C GLN A 223 11.29 10.70 15.79
N ILE A 224 11.50 11.58 16.76
CA ILE A 224 11.40 13.02 16.53
C ILE A 224 12.68 13.45 15.80
N THR A 225 12.57 13.79 14.52
CA THR A 225 13.74 14.12 13.70
C THR A 225 13.39 15.10 12.58
N ARG A 226 14.37 15.91 12.17
CA ARG A 226 14.30 16.74 10.98
C ARG A 226 15.57 16.51 10.17
N LEU A 227 15.42 15.99 8.96
CA LEU A 227 16.52 15.68 8.05
C LEU A 227 16.35 16.46 6.75
N ALA A 228 17.46 16.93 6.19
CA ALA A 228 17.48 17.57 4.88
C ALA A 228 18.60 16.95 4.04
N THR A 229 18.25 16.53 2.84
CA THR A 229 19.15 15.98 1.82
C THR A 229 19.08 16.87 0.58
N THR A 230 20.19 16.96 -0.15
CA THR A 230 20.26 17.75 -1.39
C THR A 230 20.50 16.86 -2.60
N ARG A 231 19.97 17.27 -3.76
CA ARG A 231 20.18 16.63 -5.05
C ARG A 231 20.33 17.67 -6.17
N PRO A 232 21.35 17.55 -7.04
CA PRO A 232 21.55 18.51 -8.14
C PRO A 232 20.41 18.57 -9.16
N ALA A 233 19.68 17.46 -9.35
CA ALA A 233 18.67 17.33 -10.41
C ALA A 233 17.31 17.97 -10.07
N LEU A 234 17.13 18.50 -8.87
CA LEU A 234 15.84 19.01 -8.40
C LEU A 234 15.69 20.50 -8.67
N SER A 235 14.47 20.89 -9.06
CA SER A 235 14.05 22.29 -9.16
C SER A 235 13.22 22.74 -7.96
N GLN A 236 12.59 21.81 -7.25
CA GLN A 236 11.68 22.06 -6.12
C GLN A 236 12.11 21.27 -4.89
N ALA A 237 11.68 21.74 -3.73
CA ALA A 237 11.83 21.01 -2.48
C ALA A 237 10.63 20.07 -2.29
N HIS A 238 10.92 18.79 -2.03
CA HIS A 238 9.94 17.77 -1.69
C HIS A 238 10.06 17.46 -0.21
N THR A 239 9.02 17.77 0.56
CA THR A 239 9.01 17.65 2.01
C THR A 239 7.96 16.65 2.46
N MET A 240 8.35 15.71 3.32
CA MET A 240 7.45 14.77 3.97
C MET A 240 7.36 15.06 5.46
N LEU A 241 6.15 14.96 6.02
CA LEU A 241 5.87 15.28 7.42
C LEU A 241 5.06 14.15 8.06
N PHE A 242 5.70 13.36 8.91
CA PHE A 242 5.07 12.19 9.54
C PHE A 242 4.81 12.41 11.03
N SER A 243 3.66 11.92 11.49
CA SER A 243 3.34 11.74 12.90
C SER A 243 2.46 10.52 13.11
N SER A 244 2.33 10.05 14.35
CA SER A 244 1.57 8.84 14.66
C SER A 244 0.08 9.05 14.48
N ALA A 245 -0.58 8.05 13.91
CA ALA A 245 -2.02 7.96 13.69
C ALA A 245 -2.56 6.60 14.19
N PRO A 246 -3.88 6.38 14.20
CA PRO A 246 -4.46 5.11 14.63
C PRO A 246 -3.99 3.92 13.78
N THR A 247 -3.91 2.73 14.39
CA THR A 247 -3.58 1.50 13.65
C THR A 247 -4.79 0.95 12.91
N SER A 248 -4.57 -0.03 12.03
CA SER A 248 -5.63 -0.71 11.26
C SER A 248 -6.73 -1.37 12.10
N ARG A 249 -6.47 -1.62 13.39
CA ARG A 249 -7.43 -2.22 14.33
C ARG A 249 -8.05 -1.21 15.29
N ASP A 250 -7.60 0.04 15.28
CA ASP A 250 -8.20 1.09 16.09
C ASP A 250 -9.57 1.47 15.50
N PRO A 251 -10.64 1.55 16.33
CA PRO A 251 -11.94 2.01 15.86
C PRO A 251 -11.93 3.45 15.34
N GLN A 252 -10.96 4.28 15.75
CA GLN A 252 -10.82 5.66 15.30
C GLN A 252 -10.31 5.81 13.86
N ARG A 253 -9.97 4.71 13.16
CA ARG A 253 -9.54 4.74 11.75
C ARG A 253 -10.54 5.44 10.82
N PHE A 254 -11.85 5.30 11.08
CA PHE A 254 -12.89 5.97 10.30
C PHE A 254 -12.86 7.49 10.51
N ALA A 255 -12.72 7.92 11.77
CA ALA A 255 -12.52 9.33 12.10
C ALA A 255 -11.21 9.85 11.49
N ALA A 256 -10.17 9.02 11.43
CA ALA A 256 -8.88 9.40 10.87
C ALA A 256 -8.92 9.62 9.35
N GLU A 257 -9.56 8.72 8.60
CA GLU A 257 -9.78 8.91 7.17
C GLU A 257 -10.72 10.09 6.88
N MET A 258 -11.74 10.34 7.71
CA MET A 258 -12.57 11.54 7.57
C MET A 258 -11.75 12.82 7.78
N LEU A 259 -10.86 12.82 8.79
CA LEU A 259 -9.98 13.95 9.06
C LEU A 259 -8.94 14.15 7.94
N SER A 260 -8.37 13.07 7.35
CA SER A 260 -7.43 13.17 6.23
C SER A 260 -8.06 13.90 5.05
N VAL A 261 -9.32 13.59 4.71
CA VAL A 261 -10.07 14.25 3.64
C VAL A 261 -10.34 15.72 3.95
N ILE A 262 -10.76 16.06 5.16
CA ILE A 262 -11.03 17.47 5.54
C ILE A 262 -9.77 18.34 5.40
N VAL A 263 -8.61 17.77 5.72
CA VAL A 263 -7.37 18.53 5.83
C VAL A 263 -6.57 18.51 4.54
N GLY A 264 -6.44 17.34 3.93
CA GLY A 264 -5.45 17.03 2.90
C GLY A 264 -6.00 16.61 1.55
N ASP A 265 -7.30 16.68 1.32
CA ASP A 265 -7.87 16.46 -0.02
C ASP A 265 -7.37 17.55 -0.99
N GLY A 266 -6.69 17.14 -2.06
CA GLY A 266 -5.87 18.02 -2.89
C GLY A 266 -6.61 19.09 -3.71
N ASP A 267 -7.95 19.07 -3.72
CA ASP A 267 -8.77 20.03 -4.48
C ASP A 267 -9.65 20.92 -3.57
N SER A 268 -9.75 20.62 -2.28
CA SER A 268 -10.69 21.34 -1.40
C SER A 268 -10.45 21.18 0.11
N GLY A 269 -9.45 20.41 0.52
CA GLY A 269 -9.02 20.34 1.91
C GLY A 269 -8.46 21.68 2.41
N ARG A 270 -8.33 21.82 3.73
CA ARG A 270 -7.78 23.05 4.34
C ARG A 270 -6.38 23.41 3.84
N LEU A 271 -5.54 22.41 3.55
CA LEU A 271 -4.19 22.65 3.01
C LEU A 271 -4.22 23.17 1.58
N TYR A 272 -5.17 22.71 0.75
CA TYR A 272 -5.36 23.24 -0.60
C TYR A 272 -5.64 24.75 -0.56
N TRP A 273 -6.61 25.19 0.22
CA TRP A 273 -7.00 26.60 0.29
C TRP A 273 -5.94 27.50 0.95
N GLU A 274 -5.13 26.97 1.87
CA GLU A 274 -4.08 27.76 2.54
C GLU A 274 -2.77 27.80 1.74
N LEU A 275 -2.42 26.74 1.00
CA LEU A 275 -1.11 26.63 0.33
C LEU A 275 -1.19 26.55 -1.19
N VAL A 276 -2.10 25.75 -1.76
CA VAL A 276 -2.10 25.45 -3.20
C VAL A 276 -2.85 26.54 -3.99
N ASP A 277 -4.10 26.85 -3.62
CA ASP A 277 -4.92 27.87 -4.32
C ASP A 277 -4.25 29.27 -4.35
N PRO A 278 -3.61 29.75 -3.26
CA PRO A 278 -2.88 31.02 -3.28
C PRO A 278 -1.54 30.97 -4.04
N GLY A 279 -1.09 29.78 -4.48
CA GLY A 279 0.16 29.59 -5.20
C GLY A 279 1.42 29.57 -4.32
N HIS A 280 1.30 29.24 -3.03
CA HIS A 280 2.47 29.09 -2.14
C HIS A 280 3.18 27.74 -2.34
N ALA A 281 2.45 26.70 -2.73
CA ALA A 281 2.97 25.37 -3.01
C ALA A 281 2.35 24.84 -4.30
N GLU A 282 3.07 23.98 -5.01
CA GLU A 282 2.52 23.27 -6.17
C GLU A 282 1.61 22.13 -5.73
N SER A 283 1.99 21.43 -4.66
CA SER A 283 1.17 20.40 -4.01
C SER A 283 1.34 20.43 -2.50
N CYS A 284 0.24 20.21 -1.78
CA CYS A 284 0.26 20.08 -0.34
C CYS A 284 -0.94 19.25 0.14
N ASP A 285 -0.67 18.05 0.64
CA ASP A 285 -1.69 17.07 1.00
C ASP A 285 -1.40 16.43 2.37
N LEU A 286 -2.41 15.73 2.90
CA LEU A 286 -2.31 14.92 4.11
C LEU A 286 -3.05 13.59 3.89
N ALA A 287 -2.33 12.49 4.01
CA ALA A 287 -2.89 11.14 3.98
C ALA A 287 -2.90 10.51 5.37
N TYR A 288 -3.79 9.53 5.54
CA TYR A 288 -3.78 8.60 6.65
C TYR A 288 -3.41 7.21 6.10
N ASN A 289 -2.33 6.63 6.62
CA ASN A 289 -1.96 5.25 6.30
C ASN A 289 -2.00 4.41 7.57
N GLU A 290 -2.75 3.31 7.52
CA GLU A 290 -2.89 2.36 8.61
C GLU A 290 -2.02 1.12 8.39
N PHE A 291 -1.34 0.67 9.45
CA PHE A 291 -0.57 -0.57 9.48
C PHE A 291 -1.09 -1.50 10.59
N PHE A 292 -0.57 -2.73 10.71
CA PHE A 292 -1.01 -3.68 11.75
C PHE A 292 -0.86 -3.13 13.19
N ASP A 293 0.30 -2.56 13.47
CA ASP A 293 0.76 -2.14 14.80
C ASP A 293 1.11 -0.65 14.87
N ASN A 294 0.92 0.08 13.76
CA ASN A 294 1.17 1.51 13.68
C ASN A 294 0.21 2.19 12.70
N GLY A 295 0.29 3.51 12.64
CA GLY A 295 -0.40 4.33 11.65
C GLY A 295 0.32 5.65 11.53
N ILE A 296 0.26 6.27 10.35
CA ILE A 296 0.91 7.55 10.10
C ILE A 296 -0.07 8.56 9.52
N TRP A 297 0.05 9.79 10.02
CA TRP A 297 -0.34 10.98 9.30
C TRP A 297 0.80 11.31 8.34
N GLY A 298 0.57 11.19 7.04
CA GLY A 298 1.56 11.42 5.98
C GLY A 298 1.31 12.73 5.25
N GLY A 299 1.99 13.81 5.64
CA GLY A 299 1.94 15.08 4.94
C GLY A 299 2.96 15.14 3.81
N TYR A 300 2.57 15.69 2.66
CA TYR A 300 3.47 15.99 1.54
C TYR A 300 3.38 17.46 1.17
N LEU A 301 4.53 18.07 0.86
CA LEU A 301 4.63 19.47 0.42
C LEU A 301 5.69 19.56 -0.70
N CYS A 302 5.28 20.07 -1.85
CA CYS A 302 6.17 20.43 -2.95
C CYS A 302 6.10 21.94 -3.22
N CYS A 303 7.23 22.64 -3.08
CA CYS A 303 7.29 24.09 -3.33
C CYS A 303 8.71 24.54 -3.72
N ASP A 304 8.87 25.85 -3.98
CA ASP A 304 10.18 26.45 -4.13
C ASP A 304 11.02 26.23 -2.86
N ALA A 305 12.31 25.90 -3.04
CA ALA A 305 13.20 25.57 -1.94
C ALA A 305 13.33 26.71 -0.91
N SER A 306 13.30 27.96 -1.36
CA SER A 306 13.39 29.15 -0.52
C SER A 306 12.14 29.40 0.32
N GLU A 307 10.99 28.86 -0.08
CA GLU A 307 9.72 29.01 0.64
C GLU A 307 9.39 27.85 1.60
N THR A 308 10.18 26.76 1.56
CA THR A 308 9.96 25.53 2.35
C THR A 308 9.63 25.79 3.82
N ASP A 309 10.48 26.53 4.54
CA ASP A 309 10.28 26.81 5.98
C ASP A 309 9.01 27.63 6.26
N THR A 310 8.70 28.57 5.35
CA THR A 310 7.50 29.40 5.44
C THR A 310 6.26 28.55 5.25
N ASN A 311 6.26 27.66 4.26
CA ASN A 311 5.14 26.77 3.94
C ASN A 311 4.94 25.69 5.01
N ILE A 312 6.01 25.10 5.54
CA ILE A 312 5.95 24.24 6.74
C ILE A 312 5.28 25.00 7.89
N SER A 313 5.63 26.27 8.09
CA SER A 313 5.02 27.09 9.15
C SER A 313 3.53 27.38 8.91
N ARG A 314 3.08 27.52 7.66
CA ARG A 314 1.66 27.63 7.31
C ARG A 314 0.90 26.34 7.61
N MET A 315 1.41 25.21 7.14
CA MET A 315 0.86 23.88 7.42
C MET A 315 0.77 23.60 8.92
N LYS A 316 1.81 23.95 9.70
CA LYS A 316 1.77 23.88 11.17
C LYS A 316 0.64 24.69 11.79
N LYS A 317 0.37 25.89 11.29
CA LYS A 317 -0.73 26.73 11.80
C LYS A 317 -2.09 26.08 11.52
N VAL A 318 -2.29 25.51 10.33
CA VAL A 318 -3.51 24.77 10.00
C VAL A 318 -3.70 23.61 10.97
N PHE A 319 -2.66 22.80 11.20
CA PHE A 319 -2.71 21.68 12.15
C PHE A 319 -2.98 22.14 13.59
N GLN A 320 -2.33 23.21 14.04
CA GLN A 320 -2.58 23.78 15.37
C GLN A 320 -4.02 24.27 15.55
N GLN A 321 -4.59 24.90 14.54
CA GLN A 321 -5.99 25.35 14.57
C GLN A 321 -6.97 24.18 14.65
N ILE A 322 -6.74 23.12 13.86
CA ILE A 322 -7.55 21.89 13.89
C ILE A 322 -7.40 21.19 15.25
N ASN A 323 -6.18 21.00 15.75
CA ASN A 323 -5.95 20.38 17.06
C ASN A 323 -6.62 21.16 18.20
N ALA A 324 -6.70 22.49 18.09
CA ALA A 324 -7.33 23.34 19.11
C ALA A 324 -8.86 23.38 18.99
N SER A 325 -9.39 23.52 17.78
CA SER A 325 -10.81 23.87 17.55
C SER A 325 -11.63 22.76 16.89
N GLY A 326 -10.99 21.69 16.43
CA GLY A 326 -11.61 20.62 15.66
C GLY A 326 -11.97 21.04 14.23
N VAL A 327 -13.00 20.40 13.71
CA VAL A 327 -13.58 20.62 12.37
C VAL A 327 -15.05 21.05 12.52
N THR A 328 -15.63 21.61 11.47
CA THR A 328 -17.04 22.00 11.46
C THR A 328 -17.95 20.84 11.04
N ALA A 329 -19.26 20.96 11.31
CA ALA A 329 -20.24 19.99 10.84
C ALA A 329 -20.30 19.95 9.30
N ASP A 330 -20.23 21.11 8.65
CA ASP A 330 -20.26 21.21 7.19
C ASP A 330 -19.05 20.52 6.54
N GLU A 331 -17.85 20.68 7.12
CA GLU A 331 -16.63 19.98 6.66
C GLU A 331 -16.77 18.46 6.80
N LEU A 332 -17.36 17.99 7.92
CA LEU A 332 -17.57 16.57 8.15
C LEU A 332 -18.59 15.98 7.16
N ASP A 333 -19.70 16.69 6.91
CA ASP A 333 -20.70 16.29 5.93
C ASP A 333 -20.14 16.25 4.51
N GLU A 334 -19.31 17.24 4.14
CA GLU A 334 -18.63 17.26 2.84
C GLU A 334 -17.67 16.08 2.68
N ALA A 335 -16.82 15.84 3.69
CA ALA A 335 -15.90 14.70 3.70
C ALA A 335 -16.65 13.37 3.60
N PHE A 336 -17.79 13.23 4.28
CA PHE A 336 -18.63 12.04 4.19
C PHE A 336 -19.11 11.82 2.75
N ASN A 337 -19.61 12.87 2.10
CA ASN A 337 -20.10 12.77 0.72
C ASN A 337 -18.98 12.32 -0.24
N LYS A 338 -17.76 12.83 -0.06
CA LYS A 338 -16.59 12.41 -0.85
C LYS A 338 -16.20 10.97 -0.58
N VAL A 339 -16.08 10.57 0.69
CA VAL A 339 -15.74 9.20 1.08
C VAL A 339 -16.78 8.21 0.57
N ALA A 340 -18.07 8.47 0.80
CA ALA A 340 -19.17 7.63 0.33
C ALA A 340 -19.18 7.50 -1.20
N SER A 341 -18.97 8.61 -1.92
CA SER A 341 -18.85 8.59 -3.38
C SER A 341 -17.68 7.71 -3.85
N ARG A 342 -16.48 7.86 -3.26
CA ARG A 342 -15.30 7.03 -3.55
C ARG A 342 -15.59 5.55 -3.29
N ILE A 343 -16.22 5.21 -2.17
CA ILE A 343 -16.59 3.83 -1.82
C ILE A 343 -17.54 3.22 -2.85
N VAL A 344 -18.61 3.94 -3.22
CA VAL A 344 -19.60 3.44 -4.19
C VAL A 344 -18.96 3.25 -5.56
N LEU A 345 -18.29 4.27 -6.09
CA LEU A 345 -17.69 4.23 -7.43
C LEU A 345 -16.62 3.15 -7.56
N ARG A 346 -15.77 2.97 -6.53
CA ARG A 346 -14.81 1.86 -6.45
C ARG A 346 -15.53 0.50 -6.47
N SER A 347 -16.65 0.40 -5.76
CA SER A 347 -17.38 -0.84 -5.54
C SER A 347 -18.19 -1.34 -6.75
N GLU A 348 -18.35 -0.53 -7.79
CA GLU A 348 -19.02 -0.93 -9.03
C GLU A 348 -18.23 -1.99 -9.83
N ARG A 349 -16.92 -2.06 -9.62
CA ARG A 349 -16.02 -2.98 -10.32
C ARG A 349 -15.60 -4.14 -9.41
N PRO A 350 -15.62 -5.40 -9.88
CA PRO A 350 -15.14 -6.54 -9.09
C PRO A 350 -13.73 -6.34 -8.52
N MET A 351 -12.81 -5.78 -9.29
CA MET A 351 -11.46 -5.45 -8.79
C MET A 351 -11.46 -4.48 -7.61
N GLY A 352 -12.32 -3.46 -7.63
CA GLY A 352 -12.43 -2.52 -6.50
C GLY A 352 -12.94 -3.21 -5.24
N ARG A 353 -13.85 -4.19 -5.38
CA ARG A 353 -14.27 -5.05 -4.26
C ARG A 353 -13.19 -6.03 -3.81
N LEU A 354 -12.43 -6.61 -4.75
CA LEU A 354 -11.33 -7.53 -4.43
C LEU A 354 -10.29 -6.83 -3.54
N SER A 355 -9.91 -5.61 -3.92
CA SER A 355 -8.96 -4.79 -3.16
C SER A 355 -9.41 -4.53 -1.72
N VAL A 356 -10.67 -4.13 -1.53
CA VAL A 356 -11.23 -3.82 -0.19
C VAL A 356 -11.43 -5.08 0.64
N VAL A 357 -12.16 -6.08 0.11
CA VAL A 357 -12.48 -7.32 0.84
C VAL A 357 -11.21 -8.07 1.21
N GLY A 358 -10.23 -8.14 0.31
CA GLY A 358 -8.95 -8.78 0.59
C GLY A 358 -8.10 -8.00 1.58
N GLY A 359 -7.98 -6.68 1.40
CA GLY A 359 -7.24 -5.82 2.32
C GLY A 359 -7.81 -5.89 3.75
N ASP A 360 -9.12 -5.70 3.92
CA ASP A 360 -9.78 -5.80 5.22
C ASP A 360 -9.57 -7.17 5.87
N TRP A 361 -9.59 -8.24 5.07
CA TRP A 361 -9.35 -9.57 5.58
C TRP A 361 -7.90 -9.75 6.07
N VAL A 362 -6.92 -9.26 5.30
CA VAL A 362 -5.51 -9.32 5.69
C VAL A 362 -5.28 -8.60 7.01
N TYR A 363 -5.85 -7.41 7.17
CA TYR A 363 -5.66 -6.55 8.35
C TYR A 363 -6.44 -6.99 9.58
N ARG A 364 -7.72 -7.30 9.38
CA ARG A 364 -8.73 -7.41 10.44
C ARG A 364 -9.44 -8.75 10.47
N GLU A 365 -9.28 -9.60 9.45
CA GLU A 365 -10.05 -10.84 9.26
C GLU A 365 -11.57 -10.58 9.33
N GLN A 366 -11.99 -9.43 8.79
CA GLN A 366 -13.37 -8.96 8.82
C GLN A 366 -13.84 -8.66 7.42
N TYR A 367 -15.12 -8.93 7.18
CA TYR A 367 -15.82 -8.51 5.98
C TYR A 367 -16.72 -7.33 6.33
N GLN A 368 -16.71 -6.31 5.47
CA GLN A 368 -17.68 -5.22 5.48
C GLN A 368 -18.30 -5.09 4.08
N SER A 369 -19.63 -5.12 4.03
CA SER A 369 -20.36 -4.77 2.81
C SER A 369 -20.20 -3.28 2.50
N VAL A 370 -20.52 -2.88 1.26
CA VAL A 370 -20.49 -1.47 0.84
C VAL A 370 -21.39 -0.62 1.74
N GLU A 371 -22.58 -1.14 2.06
CA GLU A 371 -23.55 -0.45 2.91
C GLU A 371 -23.05 -0.31 4.35
N GLU A 372 -22.41 -1.34 4.91
CA GLU A 372 -21.82 -1.29 6.26
C GLU A 372 -20.61 -0.35 6.32
N GLU A 373 -19.76 -0.33 5.29
CA GLU A 373 -18.62 0.60 5.20
C GLU A 373 -19.10 2.06 5.17
N ILE A 374 -20.10 2.37 4.33
CA ILE A 374 -20.69 3.72 4.26
C ILE A 374 -21.33 4.10 5.59
N GLU A 375 -22.07 3.19 6.22
CA GLU A 375 -22.70 3.46 7.51
C GLU A 375 -21.66 3.70 8.61
N ALA A 376 -20.54 2.98 8.61
CA ALA A 376 -19.45 3.23 9.55
C ALA A 376 -18.88 4.66 9.43
N TYR A 377 -18.71 5.17 8.20
CA TYR A 377 -18.32 6.55 7.98
C TYR A 377 -19.43 7.55 8.33
N ARG A 378 -20.70 7.20 8.07
CA ARG A 378 -21.85 8.04 8.41
C ARG A 378 -22.01 8.28 9.91
N GLN A 379 -21.60 7.30 10.71
CA GLN A 379 -21.68 7.35 12.17
C GLN A 379 -20.57 8.18 12.83
N VAL A 380 -19.54 8.59 12.07
CA VAL A 380 -18.48 9.46 12.60
C VAL A 380 -19.08 10.81 13.00
N THR A 381 -18.82 11.22 14.25
CA THR A 381 -19.28 12.49 14.80
C THR A 381 -18.12 13.46 15.05
N LEU A 382 -18.43 14.75 15.25
CA LEU A 382 -17.45 15.75 15.69
C LEU A 382 -16.75 15.36 17.01
N ARG A 383 -17.45 14.60 17.88
CA ARG A 383 -16.86 14.09 19.12
C ARG A 383 -15.81 13.02 18.85
N ASP A 384 -16.03 12.16 17.86
CA ASP A 384 -15.06 11.14 17.47
C ASP A 384 -13.81 11.79 16.88
N ILE A 385 -13.97 12.83 16.04
CA ILE A 385 -12.85 13.65 15.55
C ILE A 385 -12.11 14.32 16.72
N ARG A 386 -12.82 14.86 17.71
CA ARG A 386 -12.16 15.44 18.90
C ARG A 386 -11.36 14.39 19.68
N THR A 387 -11.95 13.22 19.90
CA THR A 387 -11.30 12.11 20.63
C THR A 387 -10.06 11.64 19.89
N LEU A 388 -10.14 11.52 18.56
CA LEU A 388 -9.01 11.23 17.69
C LEU A 388 -7.90 12.26 17.86
N LEU A 389 -8.21 13.56 17.79
CA LEU A 389 -7.21 14.63 17.90
C LEU A 389 -6.59 14.71 19.31
N ASP A 390 -7.31 14.30 20.36
CA ASP A 390 -6.77 14.23 21.72
C ASP A 390 -5.72 13.11 21.86
N GLN A 391 -5.89 12.00 21.13
CA GLN A 391 -4.99 10.84 21.18
C GLN A 391 -3.88 10.89 20.12
N TYR A 392 -4.22 11.34 18.91
CA TYR A 392 -3.39 11.40 17.71
C TYR A 392 -3.47 12.80 17.08
N PRO A 393 -2.97 13.84 17.77
CA PRO A 393 -3.00 15.20 17.24
C PRO A 393 -2.22 15.27 15.94
N LEU A 394 -2.70 16.08 14.99
CA LEU A 394 -1.98 16.35 13.75
C LEU A 394 -0.64 17.00 14.11
N GLY A 395 0.46 16.33 13.74
CA GLY A 395 1.79 16.71 14.16
C GLY A 395 2.81 16.55 13.05
N MET A 396 4.03 16.95 13.37
CA MET A 396 5.20 16.85 12.49
C MET A 396 6.36 16.32 13.34
N THR A 397 6.25 15.06 13.74
CA THR A 397 7.25 14.36 14.56
C THR A 397 8.52 14.17 13.73
N THR A 398 8.35 13.75 12.49
CA THR A 398 9.42 13.55 11.53
C THR A 398 9.21 14.50 10.35
N ILE A 399 10.26 15.21 9.96
CA ILE A 399 10.28 16.04 8.76
C ILE A 399 11.49 15.61 7.94
N THR A 400 11.27 15.21 6.69
CA THR A 400 12.35 14.98 5.73
C THR A 400 12.19 15.93 4.56
N GLU A 401 13.29 16.52 4.12
CA GLU A 401 13.33 17.53 3.07
C GLU A 401 14.35 17.11 2.02
N LEU A 402 13.88 16.86 0.81
CA LEU A 402 14.72 16.62 -0.36
C LEU A 402 14.76 17.91 -1.19
N LYS A 403 15.91 18.58 -1.23
CA LYS A 403 16.08 19.92 -1.80
C LYS A 403 17.03 19.95 -3.01
N PRO A 404 16.92 20.97 -3.89
CA PRO A 404 17.96 21.31 -4.84
C PRO A 404 19.29 21.60 -4.13
N GLU A 405 20.42 21.29 -4.77
CA GLU A 405 21.72 21.82 -4.33
C GLU A 405 21.77 23.34 -4.59
N GLU A 406 22.22 24.12 -3.60
CA GLU A 406 22.48 25.55 -3.82
C GLU A 406 23.65 25.69 -4.80
N GLU A 407 23.47 26.40 -5.91
CA GLU A 407 24.58 26.82 -6.76
C GLU A 407 25.53 27.66 -5.89
N SER A 408 26.72 27.12 -5.58
CA SER A 408 27.78 27.90 -4.99
C SER A 408 28.09 29.06 -5.94
N SER A 409 27.69 30.27 -5.56
CA SER A 409 27.99 31.48 -6.34
C SER A 409 29.49 31.49 -6.66
N PRO A 410 29.91 31.71 -7.92
CA PRO A 410 31.32 31.79 -8.24
C PRO A 410 31.91 32.92 -7.40
N VAL A 411 32.88 32.57 -6.54
CA VAL A 411 33.68 33.53 -5.79
C VAL A 411 34.21 34.53 -6.81
N SER A 412 33.66 35.74 -6.80
CA SER A 412 34.16 36.86 -7.57
C SER A 412 35.58 37.12 -7.09
N GLY A 413 36.56 36.60 -7.83
CA GLY A 413 37.97 36.86 -7.61
C GLY A 413 38.22 38.36 -7.74
N ASN A 414 38.73 38.95 -6.66
CA ASN A 414 39.34 40.28 -6.67
C ASN A 414 40.69 40.26 -7.38
#